data_AF-A0A356NZS4-F1
#
_entry.id   AF-A0A356NZS4-F1
#
_cell.length_a   1.000
_cell.length_b   1.000
_cell.length_c   1.000
_cell.angle_alpha   90.00
_cell.angle_beta   90.00
_cell.angle_gamma   90.00
#
_symmetry.space_group_name_H-M   'P 1'
#
loop_
_entity.id
_entity.type
_entity.pdbx_description
1 polymer ?
#
loop_
_entity_poly.entity_id
_entity_poly.type
_entity_poly.pdbx_seq_one_letter_code
_entity_poly.pdbx_strand_id
1 'polypeptide(L)' 'GYVLHRVYDDSRDLDETMAAEDRTVVLVPRGYHPVGAPHGYESYYLNVMAGPKRIWKFKNDPAHEWMLS' A
#
# COMPACT_ATOMS: atom_id res chain seq x y z
N GLY A 1 -2.58 -15.98 -8.90
CA GLY A 1 -1.78 -15.57 -7.72
C GLY A 1 -2.51 -14.49 -6.96
N TYR A 2 -1.92 -13.98 -5.90
CA TYR A 2 -2.44 -12.87 -5.11
C TYR A 2 -1.29 -11.96 -4.71
N VAL A 3 -1.59 -10.77 -4.20
CA VAL A 3 -0.66 -9.94 -3.44
C VAL A 3 -1.13 -9.81 -2.00
N LEU A 4 -0.20 -9.71 -1.07
CA LEU A 4 -0.51 -9.21 0.26
C LEU A 4 -0.44 -7.69 0.21
N HIS A 5 -1.57 -7.03 0.38
CA HIS A 5 -1.67 -5.59 0.53
C HIS A 5 -2.05 -5.31 1.99
N ARG A 6 -1.17 -4.64 2.73
CA ARG A 6 -1.45 -4.22 4.09
C ARG A 6 -1.72 -2.73 4.13
N VAL A 7 -2.81 -2.29 4.75
CA VAL A 7 -3.09 -0.87 4.97
C VAL A 7 -3.11 -0.62 6.47
N TYR A 8 -2.20 0.24 6.95
CA TYR A 8 -2.05 0.49 8.38
C TYR A 8 -1.61 1.92 8.71
N ASP A 9 -1.91 2.43 9.91
CA ASP A 9 -1.43 3.72 10.41
C ASP A 9 -0.54 3.60 11.66
N ASP A 10 0.03 4.71 12.12
CA ASP A 10 0.94 4.71 13.28
C ASP A 10 0.26 4.23 14.57
N SER A 11 -1.03 4.53 14.76
CA SER A 11 -1.80 4.13 15.95
C SER A 11 -2.31 2.70 15.89
N ARG A 12 -2.34 2.08 14.70
CA ARG A 12 -2.90 0.75 14.44
C ARG A 12 -4.41 0.66 14.65
N ASP A 13 -5.10 1.79 14.65
CA ASP A 13 -6.58 1.80 14.59
C ASP A 13 -7.08 1.42 13.19
N LEU A 14 -6.20 1.52 12.19
CA LEU A 14 -6.31 0.81 10.92
C LEU A 14 -5.08 -0.10 10.81
N ASP A 15 -5.30 -1.41 10.67
CA ASP A 15 -4.24 -2.39 10.40
C ASP A 15 -4.84 -3.64 9.74
N GLU A 16 -5.12 -3.54 8.45
CA GLU A 16 -5.77 -4.59 7.67
C GLU A 16 -4.78 -5.22 6.69
N THR A 17 -4.78 -6.54 6.61
CA THR A 17 -3.99 -7.29 5.63
C THR A 17 -4.91 -8.11 4.74
N MET A 18 -4.85 -7.87 3.43
CA MET A 18 -5.68 -8.56 2.45
C MET A 18 -4.83 -9.34 1.45
N ALA A 19 -5.27 -10.57 1.15
CA ALA A 19 -4.82 -11.29 -0.02
C ALA A 19 -5.66 -10.85 -1.23
N ALA A 20 -5.17 -9.86 -1.97
CA ALA A 20 -5.86 -9.32 -3.14
C ALA A 20 -5.51 -10.13 -4.39
N GLU A 21 -6.53 -10.63 -5.09
CA GLU A 21 -6.39 -11.42 -6.31
C GLU A 21 -6.41 -10.55 -7.57
N ASP A 22 -6.27 -11.17 -8.74
CA ASP A 22 -6.34 -10.47 -10.03
C ASP A 22 -7.62 -9.63 -10.16
N ARG A 23 -7.48 -8.44 -10.76
CA ARG A 23 -8.57 -7.46 -10.95
C ARG A 23 -9.30 -7.01 -9.68
N THR A 24 -8.71 -7.21 -8.50
CA THR A 24 -9.25 -6.72 -7.23
C THR A 24 -8.87 -5.25 -7.00
N VAL A 25 -9.74 -4.49 -6.35
CA VAL A 25 -9.48 -3.11 -5.92
C VAL A 25 -9.28 -3.08 -4.42
N VAL A 26 -8.22 -2.41 -3.97
CA VAL A 26 -7.96 -2.11 -2.56
C VAL A 26 -8.11 -0.60 -2.36
N LEU A 27 -8.90 -0.21 -1.36
CA LEU A 27 -9.03 1.17 -0.93
C LEU A 27 -8.00 1.49 0.17
N VAL A 28 -7.30 2.61 0.02
CA VAL A 28 -6.35 3.13 1.00
C VAL A 28 -6.88 4.48 1.52
N PRO A 29 -7.70 4.49 2.58
CA PRO A 29 -8.30 5.73 3.08
C PRO A 29 -7.29 6.63 3.82
N ARG A 30 -6.27 6.03 4.43
CA ARG A 30 -5.14 6.68 5.12
C ARG A 30 -4.05 5.65 5.41
N GLY A 31 -2.90 6.14 5.86
CA GLY A 31 -1.81 5.30 6.35
C GLY A 31 -0.87 4.77 5.27
N TYR A 32 0.03 3.88 5.71
CA TYR A 32 0.99 3.16 4.89
C TYR A 32 0.31 1.99 4.19
N HIS A 33 0.80 1.65 3.00
CA HIS A 33 0.13 0.70 2.11
C HIS A 33 1.12 -0.12 1.26
N PRO A 34 2.03 -0.90 1.88
CA PRO A 34 2.96 -1.77 1.15
C PRO A 34 2.24 -2.94 0.47
N VAL A 35 2.81 -3.37 -0.66
CA VAL A 35 2.36 -4.53 -1.44
C VAL A 35 3.49 -5.55 -1.54
N GLY A 36 3.23 -6.79 -1.17
CA GLY A 36 4.14 -7.92 -1.32
C GLY A 36 3.56 -8.98 -2.25
N ALA A 37 4.33 -9.39 -3.26
CA ALA A 37 3.96 -10.51 -4.14
C ALA A 37 4.63 -11.81 -3.66
N PRO A 38 3.89 -12.93 -3.54
CA PRO A 38 4.51 -14.23 -3.31
C PRO A 38 5.44 -14.60 -4.47
N HIS A 39 6.52 -15.32 -4.15
CA HIS A 39 7.48 -15.78 -5.14
C HIS A 39 6.80 -16.58 -6.27
N GLY A 40 7.19 -16.32 -7.52
CA GLY A 40 6.62 -16.98 -8.70
C GLY A 40 5.40 -16.27 -9.31
N TYR A 41 4.86 -15.23 -8.68
CA TYR A 41 3.83 -14.38 -9.27
C TYR A 41 4.37 -12.98 -9.59
N GLU A 42 4.01 -12.48 -10.77
CA GLU A 42 4.19 -11.07 -11.12
C GLU A 42 2.98 -10.26 -10.65
N SER A 43 3.23 -9.03 -10.21
CA SER A 43 2.20 -8.11 -9.74
C SER A 43 2.16 -6.87 -10.63
N TYR A 44 0.95 -6.47 -11.02
CA TYR A 44 0.66 -5.22 -11.69
C TYR A 44 -0.51 -4.53 -10.99
N TYR A 45 -0.42 -3.22 -10.79
CA TYR A 45 -1.49 -2.41 -10.25
C TYR A 45 -1.53 -1.02 -10.89
N LEU A 46 -2.75 -0.50 -11.04
CA LEU A 46 -3.02 0.86 -11.49
C LEU A 46 -3.50 1.69 -10.29
N ASN A 47 -2.80 2.79 -10.00
CA ASN A 47 -3.17 3.70 -8.92
C ASN A 47 -3.95 4.90 -9.45
N VAL A 48 -4.98 5.29 -8.70
CA VAL A 48 -5.72 6.55 -8.89
C VAL A 48 -5.74 7.29 -7.56
N MET A 49 -5.29 8.54 -7.57
CA MET A 49 -5.32 9.43 -6.41
C MET A 49 -5.86 10.80 -6.82
N ALA A 50 -6.62 11.42 -5.93
CA ALA A 50 -7.14 12.77 -6.08
C ALA A 50 -7.18 13.47 -4.71
N GLY A 51 -7.16 14.80 -4.73
CA GLY A 51 -7.23 15.63 -3.54
C GLY A 51 -7.37 17.11 -3.91
N PRO A 52 -7.54 18.00 -2.91
CA PRO A 52 -7.79 19.43 -3.17
C PRO A 52 -6.61 20.15 -3.86
N LYS A 53 -5.42 19.56 -3.84
CA LYS A 53 -4.24 20.02 -4.59
C LYS A 53 -3.66 18.84 -5.36
N ARG A 54 -3.39 19.02 -6.65
CA ARG A 54 -2.75 18.01 -7.51
C ARG A 54 -1.23 17.98 -7.30
N ILE A 55 -0.80 17.54 -6.12
CA ILE A 55 0.61 17.42 -5.73
C ILE A 55 0.76 16.12 -4.96
N TRP A 56 1.75 15.30 -5.34
CA TRP A 56 2.07 14.08 -4.60
C TRP A 56 3.11 14.39 -3.53
N LYS A 57 2.70 14.30 -2.26
CA LYS A 57 3.57 14.42 -1.09
C LYS A 57 3.29 13.23 -0.19
N PHE A 58 4.31 12.45 0.09
CA PHE A 58 4.23 11.27 0.95
C PHE A 58 5.24 11.39 2.10
N LYS A 59 5.00 10.64 3.17
CA LYS A 59 5.89 10.47 4.31
C LYS A 59 6.14 8.98 4.47
N ASN A 60 7.41 8.59 4.54
CA ASN A 60 7.79 7.19 4.74
C ASN A 60 7.52 6.77 6.19
N ASP A 61 7.30 5.48 6.39
CA ASP A 61 7.29 4.89 7.74
C ASP A 61 8.71 5.00 8.32
N PRO A 62 8.91 5.69 9.46
CA PRO A 62 10.23 5.85 10.07
C PRO A 62 10.95 4.52 10.37
N ALA A 63 10.20 3.45 10.65
CA ALA A 63 10.78 2.13 10.91
C ALA A 63 11.41 1.48 9.66
N HIS A 64 11.06 1.99 8.48
CA HIS A 64 11.44 1.43 7.17
C HIS A 64 12.25 2.42 6.32
N GLU A 65 12.50 3.63 6.83
CA GLU A 65 13.19 4.70 6.10
C GLU A 65 14.63 4.32 5.68
N TRP A 66 15.28 3.45 6.45
CA TRP A 66 16.61 2.90 6.15
C TRP A 66 16.71 2.15 4.81
N MET A 67 15.60 1.69 4.24
CA MET A 67 15.63 1.00 2.94
C MET A 67 15.85 1.95 1.75
N LEU A 68 15.70 3.26 1.96
CA LEU A 68 15.78 4.28 0.92
C LEU A 68 17.15 4.98 0.85
N SER A 69 18.07 4.63 1.76
CA SER A 69 19.42 5.16 1.83
C SER A 69 20.43 4.32 1.08
#